data_AF-A0A7X1PEQ8-F1
#
_entry.id   AF-A0A7X1PEQ8-F1
#
_cell.length_a   1.000
_cell.length_b   1.000
_cell.length_c   1.000
_cell.angle_alpha   90.00
_cell.angle_beta   90.00
_cell.angle_gamma   90.00
#
_symmetry.space_group_name_H-M   'P 1'
#
loop_
_entity.id
_entity.type
_entity.pdbx_description
1 polymer ?
#
loop_
_entity_poly.entity_id
_entity_poly.type
_entity_poly.pdbx_seq_one_letter_code
_entity_poly.pdbx_strand_id
1 'polypeptide(L)'
;MTKTTQELAREWDDKIKAGREGEGLTPVKGVIKANADSIYSMRFTREEIALLRSSAAARGIKLSEFIREAVMDAARHEGSVEPTIVRRVQEQVKELAETVRRL
;
A
#
# COMPACT_ATOMS: atom_id res chain seq x y z
N MET A 1 36.73 23.56 -19.13
CA MET A 1 35.58 24.49 -19.04
C MET A 1 34.43 23.72 -18.42
N THR A 2 33.90 24.20 -17.29
CA THR A 2 32.82 23.54 -16.56
C THR A 2 31.49 23.96 -17.20
N LYS A 3 30.77 23.01 -17.81
CA LYS A 3 29.45 23.28 -18.39
C LYS A 3 28.49 23.75 -17.30
N THR A 4 27.67 24.75 -17.61
CA THR A 4 26.64 25.24 -16.69
C THR A 4 25.46 24.28 -16.62
N THR A 5 24.71 24.33 -15.53
CA THR A 5 23.56 23.44 -15.28
C THR A 5 22.50 23.51 -16.39
N GLN A 6 22.32 24.69 -17.00
CA GLN A 6 21.40 24.88 -18.12
C GLN A 6 21.87 24.22 -19.41
N GLU A 7 23.17 24.21 -19.68
CA GLU A 7 23.74 23.53 -20.85
C GLU A 7 23.65 22.01 -20.71
N LEU A 8 23.82 21.50 -19.49
CA LEU A 8 23.65 20.07 -19.19
C LEU A 8 22.20 19.61 -19.38
N ALA A 9 21.23 20.43 -18.99
CA ALA A 9 19.81 20.11 -19.17
C ALA A 9 19.42 20.04 -20.65
N ARG A 10 19.88 20.99 -21.47
CA ARG A 10 19.62 20.96 -22.93
C ARG A 10 20.25 19.75 -23.61
N GLU A 11 21.48 19.42 -23.25
CA GLU A 11 22.15 18.24 -23.80
C GLU A 11 21.42 16.94 -23.41
N TRP A 12 20.78 16.91 -22.25
CA TRP A 12 19.97 15.77 -21.82
C TRP A 12 18.66 15.67 -22.59
N ASP A 13 17.94 16.78 -22.78
CA ASP A 13 16.71 16.84 -23.57
C ASP A 13 16.96 16.43 -25.04
N ASP A 14 18.10 16.83 -25.61
CA ASP A 14 18.48 16.45 -26.97
C ASP A 14 18.84 14.96 -27.07
N LYS A 15 19.42 14.36 -26.02
CA LYS A 15 19.70 12.90 -25.96
C LYS A 15 18.43 12.06 -25.82
N ILE A 16 17.46 12.54 -25.04
CA ILE A 16 16.12 11.95 -24.92
C ILE A 16 15.42 11.95 -26.29
N LYS A 17 15.34 13.11 -26.95
CA LYS A 17 14.71 13.23 -28.27
C LYS A 17 15.39 12.37 -29.35
N ALA A 18 16.70 12.17 -29.25
CA ALA A 18 17.46 11.33 -30.16
C ALA A 18 17.38 9.83 -29.86
N GLY A 19 16.65 9.41 -28.82
CA GLY A 19 16.52 8.00 -28.42
C GLY A 19 17.83 7.38 -27.90
N ARG A 20 18.79 8.20 -27.46
CA ARG A 20 20.13 7.78 -26.98
C ARG A 20 20.27 7.93 -25.47
N GLU A 21 19.17 7.75 -24.75
CA GLU A 21 19.06 7.93 -23.30
C GLU A 21 20.02 7.03 -22.49
N GLY A 22 20.44 5.90 -23.07
CA GLY A 22 21.37 4.96 -22.44
C GLY A 22 22.86 5.25 -22.67
N GLU A 23 23.23 6.17 -23.57
CA GLU A 23 24.64 6.41 -23.89
C GLU A 23 25.36 7.13 -22.74
N GLY A 24 26.37 6.47 -22.18
CA GLY A 24 27.18 7.00 -21.08
C GLY A 24 26.63 6.72 -19.67
N LEU A 25 25.53 5.96 -19.57
CA LEU A 25 25.03 5.46 -18.29
C LEU A 25 25.75 4.15 -17.93
N THR A 26 26.36 4.09 -16.74
CA THR A 26 26.90 2.84 -16.19
C THR A 26 25.73 1.93 -15.79
N PRO A 27 25.56 0.75 -16.39
CA PRO A 27 24.46 -0.14 -16.05
C PRO A 27 24.66 -0.70 -14.64
N VAL A 28 23.83 -0.26 -13.70
CA VAL A 28 23.76 -0.84 -12.36
C VAL A 28 22.73 -1.97 -12.40
N LYS A 29 23.15 -3.21 -12.08
CA LYS A 29 22.24 -4.35 -11.93
C LYS A 29 21.43 -4.19 -10.64
N GLY A 30 20.38 -3.39 -10.68
CA GLY A 30 19.37 -3.35 -9.63
C GLY A 30 18.50 -4.59 -9.71
N VAL A 31 18.62 -5.51 -8.74
CA VAL A 31 17.62 -6.58 -8.56
C VAL A 31 16.40 -5.93 -7.93
N ILE A 32 15.43 -5.51 -8.73
CA ILE A 32 14.13 -5.08 -8.23
C ILE A 32 13.41 -6.35 -7.77
N LYS A 33 13.48 -6.67 -6.48
CA LYS A 33 12.61 -7.69 -5.88
C LYS A 33 11.17 -7.18 -6.01
N ALA A 34 10.33 -7.87 -6.77
CA ALA A 34 8.91 -7.56 -6.98
C ALA A 34 8.01 -7.72 -5.72
N ASN A 35 8.60 -7.88 -4.54
CA ASN A 35 7.86 -7.92 -3.29
C ASN A 35 8.03 -6.57 -2.58
N ALA A 36 7.34 -5.57 -3.12
CA ALA A 36 6.88 -4.48 -2.27
C ALA A 36 5.78 -5.08 -1.39
N ASP A 37 6.16 -5.69 -0.26
CA ASP A 37 5.21 -6.03 0.80
C ASP A 37 4.63 -4.70 1.29
N SER A 38 3.53 -4.26 0.66
CA SER A 38 2.86 -3.01 1.03
C SER A 38 2.44 -3.09 2.49
N ILE A 39 3.13 -2.34 3.35
CA ILE A 39 2.80 -2.24 4.77
C ILE A 39 1.69 -1.21 4.90
N TYR A 40 0.47 -1.69 5.13
CA TYR A 40 -0.67 -0.82 5.44
C TYR A 40 -0.79 -0.63 6.96
N SER A 41 -0.83 0.62 7.40
CA SER A 41 -1.06 0.97 8.80
C SER A 41 -2.50 1.43 8.99
N MET A 42 -3.22 0.78 9.90
CA MET A 42 -4.61 1.10 10.24
C MET A 42 -4.68 1.54 11.70
N ARG A 43 -5.49 2.57 11.95
CA ARG A 43 -5.84 3.00 13.31
C ARG A 43 -7.25 2.51 13.65
N PHE A 44 -7.38 1.98 14.85
CA PHE A 44 -8.64 1.51 15.43
C PHE A 44 -8.81 2.15 16.81
N THR A 45 -10.05 2.39 17.21
CA THR A 45 -10.36 2.75 18.60
C THR A 45 -10.16 1.56 19.54
N ARG A 46 -10.24 1.80 20.85
CA ARG A 46 -10.10 0.75 21.85
C ARG A 46 -11.25 -0.26 21.80
N GLU A 47 -12.45 0.18 21.45
CA GLU A 47 -13.63 -0.66 21.31
C GLU A 47 -13.51 -1.55 20.05
N GLU A 48 -13.11 -0.94 18.94
CA GLU A 48 -12.91 -1.63 17.66
C GLU A 48 -11.83 -2.71 17.76
N ILE A 49 -10.69 -2.42 18.40
CA ILE A 49 -9.63 -3.41 18.58
C ILE A 49 -10.07 -4.55 19.51
N ALA A 50 -10.90 -4.27 20.52
CA ALA A 50 -11.43 -5.30 21.42
C ALA A 50 -12.37 -6.26 20.67
N LEU A 51 -13.21 -5.72 19.79
CA LEU A 51 -14.14 -6.49 18.97
C LEU A 51 -13.44 -7.34 17.90
N LEU A 52 -12.38 -6.80 17.28
CA LEU A 52 -11.53 -7.57 16.38
C LEU A 52 -10.82 -8.73 17.10
N ARG A 53 -10.34 -8.48 18.33
CA ARG A 53 -9.68 -9.50 19.15
C ARG A 53 -10.64 -10.62 19.57
N SER A 54 -11.85 -10.28 20.02
CA SER A 54 -12.85 -11.29 20.38
C SER A 54 -13.27 -12.13 19.18
N SER A 55 -13.41 -11.51 18.00
CA SER A 55 -13.73 -12.19 16.75
C SER A 55 -12.63 -13.14 16.29
N ALA A 56 -11.37 -12.70 16.36
CA ALA A 56 -10.22 -13.55 16.07
C ALA A 56 -10.11 -14.72 17.05
N ALA A 57 -10.35 -14.48 18.34
CA ALA A 57 -10.35 -15.52 19.37
C ALA A 57 -11.48 -16.55 19.17
N ALA A 58 -12.68 -16.11 18.79
CA ALA A 58 -13.81 -16.99 18.49
C ALA A 58 -13.53 -17.92 17.29
N ARG A 59 -12.67 -17.50 16.37
CA ARG A 59 -12.20 -18.30 15.23
C ARG A 59 -10.91 -19.10 15.51
N GLY A 60 -10.30 -18.93 16.69
CA GLY A 60 -9.05 -19.61 17.05
C GLY A 60 -7.81 -19.16 16.26
N ILE A 61 -7.86 -17.98 15.62
CA ILE A 61 -6.75 -17.47 14.79
C ILE A 61 -6.12 -16.21 15.38
N LYS A 62 -4.92 -15.85 14.91
CA LYS A 62 -4.24 -14.62 15.34
C LYS A 62 -4.95 -13.39 14.79
N LEU A 63 -4.95 -12.30 15.54
CA LEU A 63 -5.53 -11.02 15.11
C LEU A 63 -4.98 -10.54 13.76
N SER A 64 -3.68 -10.69 13.52
CA SER A 64 -3.04 -10.29 12.25
C SER A 64 -3.51 -11.12 11.07
N GLU A 65 -3.83 -12.40 11.29
CA GLU A 65 -4.35 -13.31 10.28
C GLU A 65 -5.81 -13.01 9.98
N PHE A 66 -6.61 -12.78 11.02
CA PHE A 66 -8.00 -12.32 10.88
C PHE A 66 -8.10 -11.02 10.06
N ILE A 67 -7.25 -10.03 10.37
CA ILE A 67 -7.23 -8.76 9.61
C ILE A 67 -6.81 -9.00 8.16
N ARG A 68 -5.82 -9.86 7.92
CA ARG A 68 -5.37 -10.20 6.57
C ARG A 68 -6.49 -10.85 5.75
N GLU A 69 -7.21 -11.82 6.31
CA GLU A 69 -8.35 -12.45 5.64
C GLU A 69 -9.42 -11.43 5.28
N ALA A 70 -9.81 -10.57 6.23
CA ALA A 70 -10.81 -9.53 6.00
C ALA A 70 -10.39 -8.55 4.87
N VAL A 71 -9.12 -8.14 4.85
CA VAL A 71 -8.56 -7.27 3.80
C VAL A 71 -8.54 -8.00 2.46
N MET A 72 -8.13 -9.26 2.42
CA MET A 72 -8.08 -10.04 1.17
C MET A 72 -9.47 -10.31 0.61
N ASP A 73 -10.45 -10.60 1.47
CA ASP A 73 -11.83 -10.77 1.04
C ASP A 73 -12.41 -9.46 0.53
N ALA A 74 -12.17 -8.33 1.20
CA ALA A 74 -12.56 -7.03 0.69
C ALA A 74 -11.91 -6.71 -0.67
N ALA A 75 -10.63 -7.05 -0.85
CA ALA A 75 -9.91 -6.87 -2.11
C ALA A 75 -10.49 -7.69 -3.27
N ARG A 76 -10.88 -8.94 -3.00
CA ARG A 76 -11.52 -9.83 -4.00
C ARG A 76 -12.84 -9.28 -4.53
N HIS A 77 -13.56 -8.51 -3.73
CA HIS A 77 -14.85 -7.94 -4.12
C HIS A 77 -14.73 -6.62 -4.89
N GLU A 78 -13.60 -5.90 -4.79
CA GLU A 78 -13.42 -4.57 -5.42
C GLU A 78 -12.51 -4.55 -6.65
N GLY A 79 -11.75 -5.62 -6.92
CA GLY A 79 -10.95 -5.71 -8.15
C GLY A 79 -9.76 -4.74 -8.25
N SER A 80 -9.41 -4.01 -7.18
CA SER A 80 -8.16 -3.23 -7.09
C SER A 80 -7.62 -3.20 -5.66
N VAL A 81 -6.29 -3.25 -5.52
CA VAL A 81 -5.55 -3.29 -4.24
C VAL A 81 -5.00 -1.91 -3.91
N GLU A 82 -5.87 -0.92 -3.82
CA GLU A 82 -5.49 0.46 -3.51
C GLU A 82 -6.39 1.00 -2.39
N PRO A 83 -6.03 2.10 -1.70
CA PRO A 83 -6.51 2.54 -0.37
C PRO A 83 -8.01 2.45 -0.01
N THR A 84 -8.90 2.20 -0.96
CA THR A 84 -10.32 1.89 -0.77
C THR A 84 -10.57 0.67 0.11
N ILE A 85 -9.78 -0.40 0.00
CA ILE A 85 -9.99 -1.62 0.81
C ILE A 85 -9.79 -1.33 2.30
N VAL A 86 -8.70 -0.65 2.64
CA VAL A 86 -8.38 -0.27 4.02
C VAL A 86 -9.50 0.58 4.62
N ARG A 87 -9.99 1.55 3.84
CA ARG A 87 -11.09 2.42 4.27
C ARG A 87 -12.37 1.62 4.52
N ARG A 88 -12.69 0.65 3.67
CA ARG A 88 -13.89 -0.18 3.82
C ARG A 88 -13.84 -1.10 5.03
N VAL A 89 -12.69 -1.71 5.32
CA VAL A 89 -12.50 -2.50 6.54
C VAL A 89 -12.71 -1.62 7.78
N GLN A 90 -12.21 -0.38 7.77
CA GLN A 90 -12.47 0.57 8.85
C GLN A 90 -13.96 0.94 8.97
N GLU A 91 -14.64 1.20 7.85
CA GLU A 91 -16.07 1.50 7.83
C GLU A 91 -16.91 0.34 8.38
N GLN A 92 -16.64 -0.90 7.98
CA GLN A 92 -17.34 -2.09 8.46
C GLN A 92 -17.15 -2.32 9.96
N VAL A 93 -15.92 -2.14 10.45
CA VAL A 93 -15.62 -2.27 11.89
C VAL A 93 -16.34 -1.18 12.70
N LYS A 94 -16.38 0.05 12.18
CA LYS A 94 -17.08 1.16 12.82
C LYS A 94 -18.59 0.93 12.88
N GLU A 95 -19.20 0.50 11.77
CA GLU A 95 -20.62 0.20 11.70
C GLU A 95 -21.00 -0.89 12.72
N LEU A 96 -20.23 -1.98 12.77
CA LEU A 96 -20.45 -3.05 13.74
C LEU A 96 -20.32 -2.57 15.19
N ALA A 97 -19.32 -1.73 15.47
CA ALA A 97 -19.12 -1.14 16.80
C ALA A 97 -20.24 -0.16 17.21
N GLU A 98 -20.89 0.49 16.24
CA GLU A 98 -22.07 1.33 16.48
C GLU A 98 -23.33 0.49 16.72
N THR A 99 -23.53 -0.60 15.97
CA THR A 99 -24.64 -1.54 16.19
C THR A 99 -24.59 -2.14 17.59
N VAL A 100 -23.42 -2.61 18.02
CA VAL A 100 -23.23 -3.19 19.37
C VAL A 100 -23.49 -2.16 20.47
N ARG A 101 -23.19 -0.88 20.25
CA ARG A 101 -23.47 0.19 21.22
C ARG A 101 -24.95 0.55 21.37
N ARG A 102 -25.77 0.22 20.37
CA ARG A 102 -27.22 0.51 20.37
C ARG A 102 -28.07 -0.64 20.93
N LEU A 103 -27.48 -1.82 21.12
CA LEU A 103 -28.06 -2.98 21.79
C LEU A 103 -27.82 -2.88 23.30
#